data_AF-A0A964QB36-F1
#
_entry.id   AF-A0A964QB36-F1
#
_cell.length_a   1.000
_cell.length_b   1.000
_cell.length_c   1.000
_cell.angle_alpha   90.00
_cell.angle_beta   90.00
_cell.angle_gamma   90.00
#
_symmetry.space_group_name_H-M   'P 1'
#
loop_
_entity.id
_entity.type
_entity.pdbx_description
1 polymer ?
#
loop_
_entity_poly.entity_id
_entity_poly.type
_entity_poly.pdbx_seq_one_letter_code
_entity_poly.pdbx_strand_id
1 'polypeptide(L)'
;MGMELGYLPPFDEMSRAMLAVQEARFKKTGTVTIVSEDALEVPPWYFYYYSAYSEGETFVVRAHGPVTNGPRWVSAKAAFAWHALYPSSYIWKAVNRVLPARHPNGWASGVFERNGRTTGVRNLNTAAVIIEAALYRKLGRPILS
;
A
#
# COMPACT_ATOMS: atom_id res chain seq x y z
N MET A 1 -3.68 -9.59 -8.95
CA MET A 1 -4.35 -10.91 -8.99
C MET A 1 -5.58 -10.98 -8.10
N GLY A 2 -5.48 -10.84 -6.77
CA GLY A 2 -6.61 -11.07 -5.85
C GLY A 2 -7.95 -10.41 -6.23
N MET A 3 -7.95 -9.09 -6.52
CA MET A 3 -9.19 -8.37 -6.85
C MET A 3 -9.64 -8.60 -8.30
N GLU A 4 -8.71 -8.72 -9.25
CA GLU A 4 -9.05 -8.79 -10.67
C GLU A 4 -9.45 -10.21 -11.10
N LEU A 5 -8.61 -11.20 -10.77
CA LEU A 5 -8.71 -12.58 -11.24
C LEU A 5 -9.10 -13.55 -10.11
N GLY A 6 -9.10 -13.09 -8.87
CA GLY A 6 -9.18 -13.95 -7.71
C GLY A 6 -7.79 -14.49 -7.33
N TYR A 7 -7.77 -15.25 -6.24
CA TYR A 7 -6.56 -15.96 -5.83
C TYR A 7 -6.59 -17.40 -6.34
N LEU A 8 -5.48 -17.80 -6.97
CA LEU A 8 -5.12 -19.20 -7.07
C LEU A 8 -4.35 -19.59 -5.79
N PRO A 9 -4.55 -20.77 -5.21
CA PRO A 9 -3.59 -21.32 -4.26
C PRO A 9 -2.19 -21.40 -4.94
N PRO A 10 -1.07 -21.00 -4.32
CA PRO A 10 -0.85 -20.60 -2.91
C PRO A 10 -0.90 -19.08 -2.63
N PHE A 11 -1.34 -18.25 -3.58
CA PHE A 11 -1.21 -16.79 -3.50
C PHE A 11 -2.09 -16.14 -2.41
N ASP A 12 -3.21 -16.76 -2.01
CA ASP A 12 -4.03 -16.26 -0.88
C ASP A 12 -3.24 -16.32 0.44
N GLU A 13 -2.61 -17.46 0.73
CA GLU A 13 -1.84 -17.66 1.95
C GLU A 13 -0.63 -16.73 2.00
N MET A 14 0.12 -16.61 0.89
CA MET A 14 1.23 -15.68 0.78
C MET A 14 0.80 -14.23 0.99
N SER A 15 -0.36 -13.83 0.47
CA SER A 15 -0.90 -12.48 0.64
C SER A 15 -1.28 -12.20 2.09
N ARG A 16 -1.91 -13.17 2.77
CA ARG A 16 -2.23 -13.07 4.21
C ARG A 16 -0.96 -12.98 5.07
N ALA A 17 0.06 -13.78 4.77
CA ALA A 17 1.34 -13.72 5.46
C ALA A 17 2.02 -12.35 5.26
N MET A 18 2.00 -11.82 4.04
CA MET A 18 2.54 -10.49 3.73
C MET A 18 1.81 -9.37 4.50
N LEU A 19 0.48 -9.45 4.62
CA LEU A 19 -0.27 -8.52 5.46
C LEU A 19 0.05 -8.69 6.96
N ALA A 20 0.15 -9.94 7.43
CA ALA A 20 0.45 -10.24 8.83
C ALA A 20 1.81 -9.69 9.29
N VAL A 21 2.85 -9.72 8.43
CA VAL A 21 4.16 -9.13 8.73
C VAL A 21 4.06 -7.62 8.95
N GLN A 22 3.25 -6.93 8.15
CA GLN A 22 3.04 -5.49 8.29
C GLN A 22 2.26 -5.14 9.56
N GLU A 23 1.23 -5.92 9.89
CA GLU A 23 0.48 -5.77 11.15
C GLU A 23 1.36 -6.09 12.38
N ALA A 24 2.24 -7.09 12.29
CA ALA A 24 3.17 -7.43 13.36
C ALA A 24 4.15 -6.28 13.65
N ARG A 25 4.63 -5.58 12.63
CA ARG A 25 5.42 -4.36 12.83
C ARG A 25 4.61 -3.29 13.56
N PHE A 26 3.37 -3.04 13.14
CA PHE A 26 2.51 -2.09 13.84
C PHE A 26 2.32 -2.44 15.32
N LYS A 27 2.07 -3.72 15.65
CA LYS A 27 1.95 -4.18 17.04
C LYS A 27 3.22 -3.94 17.85
N LYS A 28 4.40 -4.05 17.22
CA LYS A 28 5.70 -3.84 17.87
C LYS A 28 6.08 -2.37 18.02
N THR A 29 5.76 -1.53 17.04
CA THR A 29 6.32 -0.16 16.96
C THR A 29 5.28 0.95 17.05
N GLY A 30 4.00 0.64 16.90
CA GLY A 30 2.92 1.62 16.74
C GLY A 30 2.87 2.28 15.35
N THR A 31 3.83 1.99 14.47
CA THR A 31 3.88 2.58 13.12
C THR A 31 2.98 1.81 12.16
N VAL A 32 1.89 2.45 11.72
CA VAL A 32 1.05 1.91 10.63
C VAL A 32 1.93 1.77 9.39
N THR A 33 2.02 0.55 8.86
CA THR A 33 2.87 0.21 7.72
C THR A 33 2.01 -0.46 6.66
N ILE A 34 1.95 0.12 5.46
CA ILE A 34 1.39 -0.53 4.28
C ILE A 34 2.35 -0.28 3.11
N VAL A 35 3.08 -1.32 2.72
CA VAL A 35 4.16 -1.23 1.74
C VAL A 35 3.63 -1.38 0.31
N SER A 36 4.25 -0.67 -0.64
CA SER A 36 4.04 -0.79 -2.09
C SER A 36 5.13 0.00 -2.82
N GLU A 37 5.28 -0.21 -4.11
CA GLU A 37 5.95 0.72 -5.01
C GLU A 37 5.09 1.94 -5.33
N ASP A 38 5.69 3.12 -5.47
CA ASP A 38 4.96 4.28 -5.96
C ASP A 38 5.87 5.42 -6.45
N ALA A 39 5.26 6.33 -7.21
CA ALA A 39 5.85 7.62 -7.54
C ALA A 39 5.73 8.56 -6.34
N LEU A 40 6.78 9.32 -6.02
CA LEU A 40 6.78 10.29 -4.93
C LEU A 40 7.46 11.57 -5.39
N GLU A 41 7.02 12.73 -4.92
CA GLU A 41 7.70 14.01 -5.17
C GLU A 41 8.90 14.19 -4.23
N VAL A 42 9.75 13.17 -4.18
CA VAL A 42 10.96 13.16 -3.36
C VAL A 42 12.14 12.92 -4.30
N PRO A 43 13.06 13.89 -4.43
CA PRO A 43 14.25 13.73 -5.25
C PRO A 43 15.24 12.73 -4.61
N PRO A 44 16.23 12.25 -5.38
CA PRO A 44 16.39 12.40 -6.84
C PRO A 44 15.59 11.40 -7.69
N TRP A 45 15.01 10.34 -7.12
CA TRP A 45 14.53 9.21 -7.93
C TRP A 45 13.06 9.28 -8.34
N TYR A 46 12.22 9.97 -7.56
CA TYR A 46 10.78 10.15 -7.82
C TYR A 46 9.93 8.88 -7.96
N PHE A 47 10.53 7.69 -7.90
CA PHE A 47 9.85 6.40 -7.86
C PHE A 47 10.62 5.45 -6.94
N TYR A 48 9.89 4.83 -6.01
CA TYR A 48 10.48 4.06 -4.92
C TYR A 48 9.74 2.73 -4.74
N TYR A 49 10.48 1.72 -4.32
CA TYR A 49 9.98 0.41 -3.91
C TYR A 49 10.08 0.32 -2.40
N TYR A 50 8.94 0.40 -1.71
CA TYR A 50 8.89 0.09 -0.29
C TYR A 50 8.52 -1.38 -0.12
N SER A 51 9.45 -2.17 0.43
CA SER A 51 9.32 -3.62 0.55
C SER A 51 9.33 -4.05 2.02
N ALA A 52 8.45 -4.98 2.40
CA ALA A 52 8.48 -5.57 3.74
C ALA A 52 9.76 -6.37 3.99
N TYR A 53 10.34 -6.95 2.93
CA TYR A 53 11.62 -7.65 2.96
C TYR A 53 12.33 -7.52 1.60
N SER A 54 13.64 -7.27 1.59
CA SER A 54 14.48 -7.30 0.40
C SER A 54 15.95 -7.42 0.81
N GLU A 55 16.69 -8.36 0.22
CA GLU A 55 18.13 -8.55 0.42
C GLU A 55 18.57 -8.63 1.91
N GLY A 56 17.82 -9.36 2.74
CA GLY A 56 18.14 -9.52 4.17
C GLY A 56 17.67 -8.37 5.06
N GLU A 57 17.17 -7.28 4.47
CA GLU A 57 16.62 -6.14 5.21
C GLU A 57 15.10 -6.19 5.27
N THR A 58 14.52 -5.71 6.38
CA THR A 58 13.07 -5.60 6.54
C THR A 58 12.61 -4.16 6.43
N PHE A 59 11.44 -3.94 5.84
CA PHE A 59 10.83 -2.62 5.66
C PHE A 59 11.80 -1.59 5.04
N VAL A 60 12.49 -2.01 3.98
CA VAL A 60 13.51 -1.22 3.27
C VAL A 60 12.87 -0.51 2.08
N VAL A 61 13.35 0.70 1.82
CA VAL A 61 12.98 1.47 0.63
C VAL A 61 14.16 1.53 -0.30
N ARG A 62 13.91 1.24 -1.57
CA ARG A 62 14.90 1.23 -2.64
C ARG A 62 14.41 2.08 -3.80
N ALA A 63 15.33 2.62 -4.57
CA ALA A 63 15.07 3.29 -5.82
C ALA A 63 16.02 2.73 -6.88
N HIS A 64 16.01 3.29 -8.10
CA HIS A 64 17.01 2.91 -9.09
C HIS A 64 18.42 3.29 -8.57
N GLY A 65 19.27 2.28 -8.35
CA GLY A 65 20.62 2.47 -7.82
C GLY A 65 20.76 2.09 -6.35
N PRO A 66 21.60 2.78 -5.56
CA PRO A 66 21.89 2.41 -4.17
C PRO A 66 20.66 2.42 -3.24
N VAL A 67 20.73 1.68 -2.14
CA VAL A 67 19.69 1.67 -1.09
C VAL A 67 19.51 3.08 -0.52
N THR A 68 18.27 3.57 -0.55
CA THR A 68 17.95 4.94 -0.11
C THR A 68 17.40 4.97 1.32
N ASN A 69 17.04 3.80 1.89
CA ASN A 69 16.44 3.59 3.22
C ASN A 69 15.36 4.64 3.61
N GLY A 70 14.68 5.17 2.60
CA GLY A 70 13.69 6.23 2.67
C GLY A 70 13.39 6.81 1.29
N PRO A 71 12.29 7.57 1.15
CA PRO A 71 11.27 7.87 2.16
C PRO A 71 10.33 6.68 2.42
N ARG A 72 9.77 6.55 3.63
CA ARG A 72 8.74 5.55 3.97
C ARG A 72 7.35 6.18 4.02
N TRP A 73 6.36 5.52 3.44
CA TRP A 73 4.98 5.98 3.39
C TRP A 73 4.01 4.81 3.61
N VAL A 74 2.79 5.15 4.04
CA VAL A 74 1.66 4.22 4.06
C VAL A 74 0.96 4.35 2.72
N SER A 75 1.03 3.31 1.89
CA SER A 75 0.46 3.31 0.54
C SER A 75 -1.07 3.37 0.58
N ALA A 76 -1.67 4.36 -0.08
CA ALA A 76 -3.11 4.52 -0.18
C ALA A 76 -3.75 3.39 -0.98
N LYS A 77 -3.21 3.09 -2.17
CA LYS A 77 -3.73 2.01 -3.03
C LYS A 77 -3.72 0.66 -2.33
N ALA A 78 -2.63 0.33 -1.66
CA ALA A 78 -2.51 -0.94 -0.96
C ALA A 78 -3.40 -0.97 0.29
N ALA A 79 -3.59 0.15 0.99
CA ALA A 79 -4.51 0.19 2.13
C ALA A 79 -5.96 -0.10 1.69
N PHE A 80 -6.42 0.49 0.59
CA PHE A 80 -7.74 0.19 0.03
C PHE A 80 -7.84 -1.21 -0.57
N ALA A 81 -6.81 -1.70 -1.27
CA ALA A 81 -6.78 -3.06 -1.80
C ALA A 81 -6.82 -4.12 -0.68
N TRP A 82 -6.04 -3.94 0.39
CA TRP A 82 -6.12 -4.83 1.56
C TRP A 82 -7.47 -4.76 2.25
N HIS A 83 -8.09 -3.58 2.33
CA HIS A 83 -9.45 -3.45 2.86
C HIS A 83 -10.48 -4.18 2.00
N ALA A 84 -10.27 -4.19 0.68
CA ALA A 84 -11.14 -4.91 -0.22
C ALA A 84 -11.06 -6.44 -0.01
N LEU A 85 -9.84 -6.96 0.11
CA LEU A 85 -9.53 -8.39 0.16
C LEU A 85 -9.66 -9.00 1.58
N TYR A 86 -9.07 -8.35 2.58
CA TYR A 86 -8.93 -8.85 3.95
C TYR A 86 -9.26 -7.75 4.97
N PRO A 87 -10.54 -7.33 5.08
CA PRO A 87 -10.94 -6.31 6.04
C PRO A 87 -10.64 -6.76 7.47
N SER A 88 -9.98 -5.90 8.24
CA SER A 88 -9.64 -6.11 9.65
C SER A 88 -9.54 -4.77 10.40
N SER A 89 -9.45 -4.80 11.73
CA SER A 89 -9.26 -3.58 12.53
C SER A 89 -7.95 -2.85 12.21
N TYR A 90 -6.87 -3.59 11.93
CA TYR A 90 -5.60 -3.00 11.49
C TYR A 90 -5.74 -2.33 10.12
N ILE A 91 -6.41 -2.99 9.17
CA ILE A 91 -6.61 -2.44 7.84
C ILE A 91 -7.53 -1.22 7.86
N TRP A 92 -8.56 -1.21 8.69
CA TRP A 92 -9.38 -0.01 8.90
C TRP A 92 -8.55 1.16 9.44
N LYS A 93 -7.62 0.89 10.37
CA LYS A 93 -6.67 1.91 10.85
C LYS A 93 -5.79 2.42 9.72
N ALA A 94 -5.33 1.54 8.83
CA ALA A 94 -4.52 1.93 7.67
C ALA A 94 -5.29 2.77 6.65
N VAL A 95 -6.54 2.41 6.33
CA VAL A 95 -7.42 3.22 5.46
C VAL A 95 -7.64 4.61 6.05
N ASN A 96 -7.96 4.70 7.35
CA ASN A 96 -8.11 6.00 8.02
C ASN A 96 -6.81 6.82 8.00
N ARG A 97 -5.66 6.15 8.14
CA ARG A 97 -4.34 6.78 8.14
C ARG A 97 -4.05 7.49 6.82
N VAL A 98 -4.49 6.93 5.69
CA VAL A 98 -4.20 7.45 4.34
C VAL A 98 -5.24 8.45 3.82
N LEU A 99 -6.35 8.70 4.53
CA LEU A 99 -7.37 9.67 4.10
C LEU A 99 -6.82 11.07 3.75
N PRO A 100 -5.78 11.61 4.43
CA PRO A 100 -5.17 12.88 4.02
C PRO A 100 -4.53 12.88 2.62
N ALA A 101 -4.31 11.71 2.00
CA ALA A 101 -3.84 11.57 0.62
C ALA A 101 -4.94 11.82 -0.42
N ARG A 102 -6.20 11.93 0.00
CA ARG A 102 -7.34 12.22 -0.88
C ARG A 102 -7.23 13.63 -1.46
N HIS A 103 -7.54 13.76 -2.73
CA HIS A 103 -7.67 15.03 -3.44
C HIS A 103 -9.03 15.08 -4.16
N PRO A 104 -9.62 16.27 -4.44
CA PRO A 104 -10.87 16.36 -5.21
C PRO A 104 -10.86 15.57 -6.52
N ASN A 105 -9.70 15.54 -7.18
CA ASN A 105 -9.47 14.94 -8.50
C ASN A 105 -8.54 13.71 -8.44
N GLY A 106 -8.59 12.91 -7.36
CA GLY A 106 -7.84 11.65 -7.28
C GLY A 106 -7.17 11.42 -5.91
N TRP A 107 -6.05 10.69 -5.92
CA TRP A 107 -5.32 10.32 -4.71
C TRP A 107 -3.82 10.44 -4.93
N ALA A 108 -3.11 10.94 -3.92
CA ALA A 108 -1.66 10.79 -3.82
C ALA A 108 -1.30 9.36 -3.41
N SER A 109 -0.06 8.96 -3.64
CA SER A 109 0.51 7.65 -3.31
C SER A 109 0.23 7.20 -1.88
N GLY A 110 0.15 8.14 -0.94
CA GLY A 110 -0.24 7.88 0.43
C GLY A 110 0.12 9.02 1.38
N VAL A 111 0.51 8.65 2.59
CA VAL A 111 1.03 9.59 3.60
C VAL A 111 2.36 9.10 4.15
N PHE A 112 3.30 10.00 4.43
CA PHE A 112 4.58 9.60 5.03
C PHE A 112 4.36 9.00 6.43
N GLU A 113 5.04 7.89 6.74
CA GLU A 113 4.90 7.21 8.03
C GLU A 113 5.22 8.17 9.19
N ARG A 114 6.30 8.95 9.04
CA ARG A 114 6.87 9.81 10.07
C ARG A 114 5.94 10.92 10.56
N ASN A 115 5.23 11.58 9.65
CA ASN A 115 4.49 12.82 9.97
C ASN A 115 3.05 12.82 9.46
N GLY A 116 2.66 11.84 8.65
CA GLY A 116 1.30 11.75 8.13
C GLY A 116 0.90 12.78 7.10
N ARG A 117 1.85 13.58 6.62
CA ARG A 117 1.59 14.47 5.49
C ARG A 117 1.41 13.63 4.23
N THR A 118 0.51 14.07 3.36
CA THR A 118 0.35 13.52 2.02
C THR A 118 1.70 13.46 1.29
N THR A 119 1.91 12.43 0.50
CA THR A 119 3.08 12.28 -0.37
C THR A 119 3.05 13.25 -1.55
N GLY A 120 1.95 13.98 -1.75
CA GLY A 120 1.85 15.06 -2.73
C GLY A 120 1.15 14.64 -4.02
N VAL A 121 1.90 14.53 -5.11
CA VAL A 121 1.38 14.40 -6.48
C VAL A 121 0.46 13.18 -6.64
N ARG A 122 -0.65 13.40 -7.33
CA ARG A 122 -1.61 12.36 -7.71
C ARG A 122 -1.04 11.50 -8.83
N ASN A 123 -1.30 10.21 -8.81
CA ASN A 123 -0.92 9.36 -9.93
C ASN A 123 -2.01 8.35 -10.30
N LEU A 124 -1.93 7.89 -11.56
CA LEU A 124 -2.93 7.01 -12.17
C LEU A 124 -2.94 5.62 -11.53
N ASN A 125 -1.76 5.08 -11.19
CA ASN A 125 -1.61 3.77 -10.54
C ASN A 125 -2.39 3.73 -9.23
N THR A 126 -2.20 4.72 -8.35
CA THR A 126 -2.93 4.78 -7.09
C THR A 126 -4.43 4.90 -7.28
N ALA A 127 -4.87 5.78 -8.19
CA ALA A 127 -6.29 5.99 -8.44
C ALA A 127 -6.98 4.75 -9.02
N ALA A 128 -6.35 4.07 -9.98
CA ALA A 128 -6.88 2.88 -10.62
C ALA A 128 -7.14 1.76 -9.62
N VAL A 129 -6.14 1.43 -8.78
CA VAL A 129 -6.27 0.37 -7.77
C VAL A 129 -7.33 0.69 -6.71
N ILE A 130 -7.49 1.97 -6.33
CA ILE A 130 -8.57 2.38 -5.39
C ILE A 130 -9.95 2.16 -6.03
N ILE A 131 -10.11 2.48 -7.33
CA ILE A 131 -11.35 2.25 -8.07
C ILE A 131 -11.62 0.75 -8.22
N GLU A 132 -10.60 -0.05 -8.55
CA GLU A 132 -10.71 -1.51 -8.60
C GLU A 132 -11.13 -2.09 -7.25
N ALA A 133 -10.54 -1.63 -6.15
CA ALA A 133 -10.91 -2.04 -4.81
C ALA A 133 -12.39 -1.74 -4.50
N ALA A 134 -12.87 -0.55 -4.91
CA ALA A 134 -14.28 -0.19 -4.76
C ALA A 134 -15.19 -1.06 -5.64
N LEU A 135 -14.80 -1.33 -6.89
CA LEU A 135 -15.54 -2.18 -7.82
C LEU A 135 -15.62 -3.62 -7.32
N TYR A 136 -14.50 -4.21 -6.90
CA TYR A 136 -14.45 -5.54 -6.29
C TYR A 136 -15.41 -5.64 -5.10
N ARG A 137 -15.38 -4.65 -4.20
CA ARG A 137 -16.29 -4.59 -3.05
C ARG A 137 -17.76 -4.46 -3.45
N LYS A 138 -18.06 -3.74 -4.53
CA LYS A 138 -19.42 -3.60 -5.06
C LYS A 138 -19.91 -4.90 -5.70
N LEU A 139 -19.04 -5.62 -6.41
CA LEU A 139 -19.36 -6.88 -7.09
C LEU A 139 -19.43 -8.07 -6.14
N GLY A 140 -18.63 -8.08 -5.07
CA GLY A 140 -18.51 -9.22 -4.14
C GLY A 140 -17.78 -10.44 -4.72
N ARG A 141 -17.12 -10.28 -5.88
CA ARG A 141 -16.38 -11.31 -6.61
C ARG A 141 -15.24 -10.67 -7.42
N PRO A 142 -14.27 -11.43 -7.92
CA PRO A 142 -13.22 -10.87 -8.78
C PRO A 142 -13.79 -10.15 -10.01
N ILE A 143 -13.10 -9.09 -10.45
CA ILE A 143 -13.61 -8.17 -11.48
C ILE A 143 -13.76 -8.87 -12.84
N LEU A 144 -12.83 -9.78 -13.17
CA LEU A 144 -12.73 -10.45 -14.47
C LEU A 144 -13.05 -11.96 -14.40
N SER A 145 -13.54 -12.45 -13.26
CA SER A 145 -13.98 -13.86 -13.10
C SER A 145 -15.34 -14.15 -13.73
#